data_AF-A0A3M2HDD7-F1
#
_entry.id   AF-A0A3M2HDD7-F1
#
_cell.length_a   1.000
_cell.length_b   1.000
_cell.length_c   1.000
_cell.angle_alpha   90.00
_cell.angle_beta   90.00
_cell.angle_gamma   90.00
#
_symmetry.space_group_name_H-M   'P 1'
#
loop_
_entity.id
_entity.type
_entity.pdbx_description
1 polymer ?
#
loop_
_entity_poly.entity_id
_entity_poly.type
_entity_poly.pdbx_seq_one_letter_code
_entity_poly.pdbx_strand_id
1 'polypeptide(L)' 'MSKTAAPADAGTKPAANVQVKITREGGHRHAGDLHAKDAVIRVTERDAQIIVDRMKAGERVKGE' A
#
# COMPACT_ATOMS: atom_id res chain seq x y z
N MET A 1 -33.29 -30.52 -6.81
CA MET A 1 -32.73 -29.29 -7.40
C MET A 1 -31.54 -28.87 -6.55
N SER A 2 -30.32 -28.98 -7.10
CA SER A 2 -29.08 -28.73 -6.37
C SER A 2 -28.89 -27.23 -6.17
N LYS A 3 -28.91 -26.79 -4.92
CA LYS A 3 -28.65 -25.42 -4.50
C LYS A 3 -27.16 -25.15 -4.69
N THR A 4 -26.79 -24.50 -5.79
CA THR A 4 -25.44 -24.04 -6.05
C THR A 4 -25.06 -23.04 -4.96
N ALA A 5 -24.21 -23.47 -4.02
CA ALA A 5 -23.57 -22.58 -3.07
C ALA A 5 -22.66 -21.64 -3.87
N ALA A 6 -22.90 -20.34 -3.75
CA ALA A 6 -21.92 -19.34 -4.16
C ALA A 6 -20.59 -19.64 -3.44
N PRO A 7 -19.43 -19.58 -4.09
CA PRO A 7 -18.17 -19.66 -3.37
C PRO A 7 -18.10 -18.43 -2.48
N ALA A 8 -18.30 -18.66 -1.18
CA ALA A 8 -18.04 -17.70 -0.14
C ALA A 8 -16.56 -17.32 -0.21
N ASP A 9 -16.32 -16.00 -0.16
CA ASP A 9 -15.06 -15.41 0.24
C ASP A 9 -13.83 -15.89 -0.57
N ALA A 10 -13.56 -15.20 -1.68
CA ALA A 10 -12.18 -15.01 -2.13
C ALA A 10 -11.47 -14.18 -1.05
N GLY A 11 -11.15 -14.84 0.06
CA GLY A 11 -10.40 -14.34 1.20
C GLY A 11 -9.00 -13.98 0.74
N THR A 12 -8.92 -12.85 0.04
CA THR A 12 -7.70 -12.09 -0.11
C THR A 12 -7.38 -11.67 1.30
N LYS A 13 -6.53 -12.45 2.01
CA LYS A 13 -5.85 -11.97 3.21
C LYS A 13 -5.47 -10.52 2.89
N PRO A 14 -5.93 -9.51 3.65
CA PRO A 14 -5.52 -8.15 3.38
C PRO A 14 -3.99 -8.21 3.34
N ALA A 15 -3.41 -7.91 2.18
CA ALA A 15 -1.96 -7.90 2.04
C ALA A 15 -1.44 -7.10 3.23
N ALA A 16 -0.43 -7.62 3.93
CA ALA A 16 0.12 -6.93 5.10
C ALA A 16 0.45 -5.50 4.68
N ASN A 17 -0.40 -4.57 5.10
CA ASN A 17 -0.33 -3.19 4.64
C ASN A 17 0.70 -2.53 5.53
N VAL A 18 1.82 -2.14 4.93
CA VAL A 18 2.88 -1.42 5.59
C VAL A 18 2.66 0.08 5.42
N GLN A 19 3.07 0.84 6.42
CA GLN A 19 3.01 2.29 6.39
C GLN A 19 4.30 2.84 5.77
N VAL A 20 4.16 3.76 4.82
CA VAL A 20 5.28 4.46 4.19
C VAL A 20 5.04 5.95 4.32
N LYS A 21 6.00 6.67 4.88
CA LYS A 21 6.00 8.13 4.93
C LYS A 21 6.68 8.66 3.69
N ILE A 22 5.97 9.49 2.91
CA ILE A 22 6.52 10.13 1.72
C ILE A 22 7.54 11.19 2.17
N THR A 23 8.77 11.10 1.69
CA THR A 23 9.85 12.03 2.03
C THR A 23 10.23 12.92 0.85
N ARG A 24 9.74 12.60 -0.36
CA ARG A 24 9.98 13.36 -1.58
C ARG A 24 9.35 14.74 -1.51
N GLU A 25 10.11 15.78 -1.85
CA GLU A 25 9.65 17.17 -1.77
C GLU A 25 8.46 17.50 -2.68
N GLY A 26 8.39 16.88 -3.87
CA GLY A 26 7.24 17.00 -4.78
C GLY A 26 6.08 16.06 -4.48
N GLY A 27 6.12 15.33 -3.37
CA GLY A 27 5.17 14.26 -3.07
C GLY A 27 5.36 13.01 -3.92
N HIS A 28 4.46 12.03 -3.77
CA HIS A 28 4.46 10.77 -4.49
C HIS A 28 3.03 10.40 -4.93
N ARG A 29 2.86 10.07 -6.21
CA ARG A 29 1.59 9.54 -6.71
C ARG A 29 1.51 8.03 -6.47
N HIS A 30 0.48 7.61 -5.74
CA HIS A 30 0.18 6.20 -5.50
C HIS A 30 -1.32 5.97 -5.72
N ALA A 31 -1.68 4.86 -6.39
CA ALA A 31 -3.07 4.49 -6.68
C ALA A 31 -3.94 5.57 -7.38
N GLY A 32 -3.34 6.59 -8.00
CA GLY A 32 -4.03 7.70 -8.65
C GLY A 32 -4.06 9.00 -7.83
N ASP A 33 -3.76 8.93 -6.53
CA ASP A 33 -3.73 10.08 -5.64
C ASP A 33 -2.31 10.62 -5.46
N LEU A 34 -2.18 11.96 -5.38
CA LEU A 34 -0.91 12.61 -5.05
C LEU A 34 -0.81 12.79 -3.54
N HIS A 35 0.15 12.11 -2.92
CA HIS A 35 0.47 12.25 -1.51
C HIS A 35 1.58 13.26 -1.32
N ALA A 36 1.35 14.27 -0.48
CA ALA A 36 2.34 15.30 -0.18
C ALA A 36 3.56 14.74 0.59
N LYS A 37 4.62 15.55 0.69
CA LYS A 37 5.72 15.28 1.62
C LYS A 37 5.17 15.13 3.05
N ASP A 38 5.77 14.21 3.81
CA ASP A 38 5.40 13.80 5.15
C ASP A 38 4.07 13.05 5.29
N ALA A 39 3.31 12.86 4.20
CA ALA A 39 2.10 12.03 4.23
C ALA A 39 2.44 10.56 4.49
N VAL A 40 1.69 9.91 5.37
CA VAL A 40 1.81 8.48 5.64
C VAL A 40 0.74 7.74 4.87
N ILE A 41 1.15 6.82 3.99
CA ILE A 41 0.28 5.99 3.18
C ILE A 41 0.40 4.52 3.57
N ARG A 42 -0.71 3.79 3.50
CA ARG A 42 -0.74 2.34 3.69
C ARG A 42 -0.69 1.67 2.33
N VAL A 43 0.35 0.88 2.11
CA VAL A 43 0.63 0.22 0.84
C VAL A 43 1.05 -1.22 1.08
N THR A 44 1.08 -2.05 0.05
CA THR A 44 1.59 -3.42 0.18
C THR A 44 3.11 -3.42 0.42
N GLU A 45 3.66 -4.51 0.97
CA GLU A 45 5.11 -4.64 1.17
C GLU A 45 5.91 -4.44 -0.12
N ARG A 46 5.37 -4.93 -1.24
CA ARG A 46 5.97 -4.81 -2.57
C ARG A 46 6.00 -3.36 -3.03
N ASP A 47 4.89 -2.64 -2.88
CA ASP A 47 4.83 -1.22 -3.19
C ASP A 47 5.76 -0.41 -2.30
N ALA A 48 5.83 -0.71 -1.00
CA ALA A 48 6.76 -0.04 -0.11
C ALA A 48 8.22 -0.23 -0.54
N GLN A 49 8.62 -1.43 -0.96
CA GLN A 49 9.95 -1.67 -1.55
C GLN A 49 10.16 -0.78 -2.79
N ILE A 50 9.18 -0.70 -3.69
CA ILE A 50 9.30 0.13 -4.90
C ILE A 50 9.42 1.61 -4.53
N ILE A 51 8.60 2.10 -3.60
CA ILE A 51 8.55 3.51 -3.19
C ILE A 51 9.85 3.91 -2.48
N VAL A 52 10.38 3.05 -1.60
CA VAL A 52 11.61 3.32 -0.83
C VAL A 52 12.87 3.05 -1.66
N ASP A 53 13.03 1.84 -2.20
CA ASP A 53 14.29 1.42 -2.84
C ASP A 53 14.44 1.95 -4.26
N ARG A 54 13.38 1.86 -5.06
CA ARG A 54 13.45 2.19 -6.50
C ARG A 54 13.15 3.66 -6.77
N MET A 55 12.11 4.19 -6.14
CA MET A 55 11.67 5.57 -6.36
C MET A 55 12.29 6.57 -5.38
N LYS A 56 12.88 6.08 -4.28
CA LYS A 56 13.45 6.92 -3.21
C LYS A 56 12.49 8.03 -2.79
N ALA A 57 11.20 7.71 -2.78
CA ALA A 57 10.12 8.68 -2.62
C ALA A 57 9.52 8.68 -1.20
N GLY A 58 9.89 7.71 -0.39
CA GLY A 58 9.45 7.59 1.00
C GLY A 58 10.33 6.67 1.81
N GLU A 59 9.99 6.55 3.09
CA GLU A 59 10.61 5.69 4.07
C GLU A 59 9.55 4.82 4.74
N ARG A 60 9.87 3.56 5.02
CA ARG A 60 8.97 2.66 5.76
C ARG A 60 8.85 3.15 7.20
N VAL A 61 7.63 3.42 7.63
CA VAL A 61 7.35 3.76 9.02
C VAL A 61 7.17 2.46 9.79
N LYS A 62 8.10 2.16 10.71
CA LYS A 62 7.88 1.11 11.71
C LYS A 62 6.83 1.63 12.69
N GLY A 63 5.58 1.22 12.49
CA GLY A 63 4.45 1.64 13.32
C GLY A 63 3.51 0.48 13.58
N GLU A 64 3.82 -0.21 14.69
CA GLU A 64 3.04 -1.12 15.56
C GLU A 64 2.23 -2.28 14.96
#